data_AF-A0A1F5PX55-F1
#
_entry.id   AF-A0A1F5PX55-F1
#
_cell.length_a   1.000
_cell.length_b   1.000
_cell.length_c   1.000
_cell.angle_alpha   90.00
_cell.angle_beta   90.00
_cell.angle_gamma   90.00
#
_symmetry.space_group_name_H-M   'P 1'
#
loop_
_entity.id
_entity.type
_entity.pdbx_description
1 polymer ?
#
loop_
_entity_poly.entity_id
_entity_poly.type
_entity_poly.pdbx_seq_one_letter_code
_entity_poly.pdbx_strand_id
1 'polypeptide(L)'
;MSKIIQRFESFFFASRIEANERVSDLIIQLRSPRIPFVISEFEEKGSKYLLAESSPDYTRGTILATGKNKEELALNLKNAIFSAYSIPYWYCNPDLINLDGALASTEKKPVYATT
;
A
#
# COMPACT_ATOMS: atom_id res chain seq x y z
N MET A 1 -16.61 -37.30 -12.94
CA MET A 1 -15.92 -36.10 -12.40
C MET A 1 -16.57 -34.87 -13.00
N SER A 2 -17.19 -34.03 -12.18
CA SER A 2 -18.10 -32.97 -12.63
C SER A 2 -17.34 -31.76 -13.20
N LYS A 3 -17.70 -31.34 -14.42
CA LYS A 3 -17.13 -30.18 -15.16
C LYS A 3 -17.20 -28.84 -14.42
N ILE A 4 -18.00 -28.78 -13.35
CA ILE A 4 -18.17 -27.58 -12.51
C ILE A 4 -16.91 -27.33 -11.66
N ILE A 5 -16.25 -28.38 -11.16
CA ILE A 5 -15.09 -28.24 -10.26
C ILE A 5 -13.89 -27.65 -11.02
N GLN A 6 -13.66 -28.07 -12.27
CA GLN A 6 -12.59 -27.53 -13.12
C GLN A 6 -12.76 -26.04 -13.45
N ARG A 7 -14.00 -25.54 -13.50
CA ARG A 7 -14.29 -24.13 -13.80
C ARG A 7 -13.99 -23.22 -12.61
N PHE A 8 -14.22 -23.71 -11.38
CA PHE A 8 -13.81 -22.96 -10.19
C PHE A 8 -12.29 -22.95 -10.04
N GLU A 9 -11.62 -24.08 -10.24
CA GLU A 9 -10.17 -24.14 -10.17
C GLU A 9 -9.49 -23.19 -11.18
N SER A 10 -9.95 -23.13 -12.42
CA SER A 10 -9.38 -22.21 -13.42
C SER A 10 -9.53 -20.72 -13.06
N PHE A 11 -10.65 -20.31 -12.45
CA PHE A 11 -10.80 -18.94 -11.95
C PHE A 11 -9.92 -18.65 -10.73
N PHE A 12 -9.78 -19.61 -9.81
CA PHE A 12 -8.93 -19.45 -8.62
C PHE A 12 -7.43 -19.48 -8.97
N PHE A 13 -6.99 -20.36 -9.88
CA PHE A 13 -5.58 -20.45 -10.29
C PHE A 13 -5.13 -19.26 -11.14
N ALA A 14 -5.98 -18.76 -12.05
CA ALA A 14 -5.71 -17.51 -12.77
C ALA A 14 -5.59 -16.32 -11.79
N SER A 15 -6.45 -16.26 -10.76
CA SER A 15 -6.38 -15.21 -9.73
C SER A 15 -5.12 -15.26 -8.87
N ARG A 16 -4.55 -16.44 -8.63
CA ARG A 16 -3.35 -16.59 -7.79
C ARG A 16 -2.08 -16.16 -8.51
N ILE A 17 -1.92 -16.54 -9.78
CA ILE A 17 -0.76 -16.13 -10.58
C ILE A 17 -0.78 -14.61 -10.73
N GLU A 18 -1.94 -14.04 -11.10
CA GLU A 18 -2.10 -12.60 -11.25
C GLU A 18 -1.92 -11.84 -9.92
N ALA A 19 -2.40 -12.38 -8.80
CA ALA A 19 -2.13 -11.80 -7.47
C ALA A 19 -0.65 -11.83 -7.11
N ASN A 20 0.06 -12.93 -7.39
CA ASN A 20 1.49 -13.05 -7.15
C ASN A 20 2.30 -12.09 -8.04
N GLU A 21 1.90 -11.88 -9.29
CA GLU A 21 2.49 -10.89 -10.19
C GLU A 21 2.34 -9.47 -9.62
N ARG A 22 1.13 -9.11 -9.15
CA ARG A 22 0.88 -7.80 -8.51
C ARG A 22 1.70 -7.60 -7.23
N VAL A 23 1.86 -8.65 -6.42
CA VAL A 23 2.74 -8.63 -5.24
C VAL A 23 4.21 -8.49 -5.64
N SER A 24 4.65 -9.19 -6.68
CA SER A 24 6.01 -9.07 -7.21
C SER A 24 6.30 -7.66 -7.72
N ASP A 25 5.36 -7.06 -8.46
CA ASP A 25 5.42 -5.68 -8.92
C ASP A 25 5.57 -4.69 -7.76
N LEU A 26 4.78 -4.89 -6.69
CA LEU A 26 4.89 -4.11 -5.47
C LEU A 26 6.28 -4.27 -4.83
N ILE A 27 6.80 -5.49 -4.71
CA ILE A 27 8.13 -5.74 -4.12
C ILE A 27 9.23 -5.06 -4.94
N ILE A 28 9.15 -5.12 -6.27
CA ILE A 28 10.10 -4.43 -7.15
C ILE A 28 10.07 -2.93 -6.87
N GLN A 29 8.87 -2.33 -6.83
CA GLN A 29 8.72 -0.91 -6.54
C GLN A 29 9.28 -0.55 -5.15
N LEU A 30 8.96 -1.32 -4.10
CA LEU A 30 9.42 -1.07 -2.73
C LEU A 30 10.95 -1.16 -2.59
N ARG A 31 11.63 -1.93 -3.45
CA ARG A 31 13.09 -2.02 -3.50
C ARG A 31 13.73 -0.85 -4.25
N SER A 32 13.23 -0.51 -5.43
CA SER A 32 13.72 0.59 -6.26
C SER A 32 12.69 0.95 -7.34
N PRO A 33 12.20 2.20 -7.41
CA PRO A 33 12.71 3.43 -6.79
C PRO A 33 12.16 3.74 -5.38
N ARG A 34 11.51 2.78 -4.71
CA ARG A 34 10.70 2.97 -3.48
C ARG A 34 9.42 3.75 -3.79
N ILE A 35 8.47 3.76 -2.86
CA ILE A 35 7.24 4.56 -3.01
C ILE A 35 7.41 5.82 -2.16
N PRO A 36 7.54 7.02 -2.77
CA PRO A 36 7.74 8.27 -2.05
C PRO A 36 6.40 8.82 -1.54
N PHE A 37 6.39 9.33 -0.32
CA PHE A 37 5.24 9.92 0.36
C PHE A 37 5.61 11.23 1.03
N VAL A 38 4.65 12.14 1.14
CA VAL A 38 4.72 13.33 1.97
C VAL A 38 3.72 13.14 3.10
N ILE A 39 4.18 13.32 4.34
CA ILE A 39 3.31 13.29 5.52
C ILE A 39 3.07 14.73 5.97
N SER A 40 1.80 15.06 6.19
CA SER A 40 1.38 16.35 6.70
C SER A 40 0.36 16.19 7.82
N GLU A 41 0.26 17.20 8.67
CA GLU A 41 -0.79 17.30 9.70
C GLU A 41 -1.88 18.25 9.21
N PHE A 42 -3.14 17.87 9.44
CA PHE A 42 -4.29 18.74 9.22
C PHE A 42 -5.26 18.65 10.41
N GLU A 43 -6.10 19.67 10.55
CA GLU A 43 -7.10 19.72 11.61
C GLU A 43 -8.50 19.72 10.98
N GLU A 44 -9.35 18.79 11.42
CA GLU A 44 -10.76 18.73 11.03
C GLU A 44 -11.61 18.70 12.30
N LYS A 45 -12.55 19.66 12.44
CA LYS A 45 -13.51 19.73 13.55
C LYS A 45 -12.85 19.71 14.94
N GLY A 46 -11.72 20.40 15.09
CA GLY A 46 -10.98 20.48 16.36
C GLY A 46 -10.13 19.24 16.70
N SER A 47 -10.04 18.27 15.79
CA SER A 47 -9.20 17.08 15.94
C SER A 47 -8.06 17.11 14.93
N LYS A 48 -6.84 16.81 15.39
CA LYS A 48 -5.66 16.68 14.52
C LYS A 48 -5.60 15.31 13.88
N TYR A 49 -5.25 15.28 12.61
CA TYR A 49 -5.07 14.07 11.81
C TYR A 49 -3.76 14.15 11.03
N LEU A 50 -3.22 12.99 10.72
CA LEU A 50 -2.10 12.83 9.81
C LEU A 50 -2.63 12.43 8.43
N LEU A 51 -2.03 12.99 7.39
CA LEU A 51 -2.28 12.69 5.99
C LEU A 51 -0.95 12.23 5.37
N ALA A 52 -0.95 11.06 4.75
CA ALA A 52 0.11 10.60 3.87
C ALA A 52 -0.39 10.62 2.43
N GLU A 53 0.36 11.31 1.56
CA GLU A 53 0.07 11.40 0.13
C GLU A 53 1.33 11.02 -0.67
N SER A 54 1.18 10.23 -1.73
CA SER A 54 2.30 9.90 -2.61
C SER A 54 2.90 11.16 -3.23
N SER A 55 4.24 11.24 -3.31
CA SER A 55 4.94 12.37 -3.95
C SER A 55 4.48 12.54 -5.40
N PRO A 56 4.47 13.78 -5.95
CA PRO A 56 4.17 14.04 -7.37
C PRO A 56 5.03 13.23 -8.36
N ASP A 57 6.23 12.81 -7.94
CA ASP A 57 7.14 11.99 -8.75
C ASP A 57 6.70 10.52 -8.86
N TYR A 58 5.67 10.10 -8.12
CA TYR A 58 5.13 8.75 -8.19
C TYR A 58 4.19 8.61 -9.40
N THR A 59 4.63 7.85 -10.40
CA THR A 59 3.96 7.76 -11.71
C THR A 59 2.83 6.75 -11.78
N ARG A 60 2.61 5.92 -10.75
CA ARG A 60 1.59 4.86 -10.75
C ARG A 60 0.26 5.29 -10.09
N GLY A 61 0.01 6.60 -10.02
CA GLY A 61 -1.24 7.19 -9.51
C GLY A 61 -1.07 7.86 -8.14
N THR A 62 -2.17 8.27 -7.52
CA THR A 62 -2.16 8.91 -6.20
C THR A 62 -2.53 7.90 -5.12
N ILE A 63 -1.65 7.73 -4.14
CA ILE A 63 -1.93 6.96 -2.92
C ILE A 63 -2.14 7.95 -1.78
N LEU A 64 -3.30 7.88 -1.14
CA LEU A 64 -3.67 8.77 -0.05
C LEU A 64 -4.20 7.95 1.13
N ALA A 65 -3.73 8.27 2.33
CA ALA A 65 -4.19 7.67 3.57
C ALA A 65 -4.21 8.69 4.71
N THR A 66 -5.17 8.55 5.62
CA THR A 66 -5.31 9.39 6.81
C THR A 66 -5.32 8.55 8.07
N GLY A 67 -4.88 9.10 9.20
CA GLY A 67 -4.98 8.46 10.51
C GLY A 67 -4.94 9.47 11.65
N LYS A 68 -5.53 9.14 12.81
CA LYS A 68 -5.49 9.99 14.01
C LYS A 68 -4.13 9.94 14.71
N ASN A 69 -3.39 8.86 14.52
CA ASN A 69 -2.04 8.65 15.04
C ASN A 69 -1.18 7.92 14.00
N LYS A 70 0.11 7.74 14.32
CA LYS A 70 1.08 7.15 13.38
C LYS A 70 0.77 5.69 13.08
N GLU A 71 0.27 4.95 14.07
CA GLU A 71 -0.06 3.53 13.95
C GLU A 71 -1.26 3.31 13.01
N GLU A 72 -2.30 4.12 13.16
CA GLU A 72 -3.47 4.12 12.29
C GLU A 72 -3.12 4.56 10.88
N LEU A 73 -2.31 5.63 10.75
CA LEU A 73 -1.81 6.05 9.45
C LEU A 73 -0.99 4.95 8.78
N ALA A 74 -0.10 4.26 9.52
CA ALA A 74 0.72 3.17 8.98
C ALA A 74 -0.16 2.06 8.40
N LEU A 75 -1.17 1.62 9.15
CA LEU A 75 -2.10 0.59 8.72
C LEU A 75 -2.88 1.03 7.47
N ASN A 76 -3.44 2.24 7.51
CA ASN A 76 -4.23 2.77 6.39
C ASN A 76 -3.38 2.98 5.14
N LEU A 77 -2.13 3.41 5.30
CA LEU A 77 -1.19 3.58 4.20
C LEU A 77 -0.79 2.25 3.57
N LYS A 78 -0.52 1.21 4.37
CA LYS A 78 -0.28 -0.16 3.86
C LYS A 78 -1.47 -0.66 3.04
N ASN A 79 -2.68 -0.48 3.57
CA ASN A 79 -3.90 -0.88 2.86
C ASN A 79 -4.10 -0.10 1.54
N ALA A 80 -3.82 1.20 1.55
CA ALA A 80 -3.89 2.05 0.36
C ALA A 80 -2.87 1.61 -0.71
N ILE A 81 -1.65 1.24 -0.30
CA ILE A 81 -0.63 0.69 -1.20
C ILE A 81 -1.11 -0.63 -1.82
N PHE A 82 -1.56 -1.60 -1.02
CA PHE A 82 -2.08 -2.86 -1.57
C PHE A 82 -3.25 -2.65 -2.53
N SER A 83 -4.15 -1.73 -2.19
CA SER A 83 -5.29 -1.37 -3.05
C SER A 83 -4.84 -0.73 -4.37
N ALA A 84 -3.83 0.14 -4.34
CA ALA A 84 -3.27 0.77 -5.54
C ALA A 84 -2.64 -0.26 -6.50
N TYR A 85 -2.08 -1.35 -5.95
CA TYR A 85 -1.56 -2.48 -6.73
C TYR A 85 -2.64 -3.53 -7.05
N SER A 86 -3.90 -3.27 -6.69
CA SER A 86 -5.02 -4.20 -6.86
C SER A 86 -4.73 -5.59 -6.28
N ILE A 87 -3.98 -5.67 -5.19
CA ILE A 87 -3.64 -6.94 -4.54
C ILE A 87 -4.88 -7.40 -3.75
N PRO A 88 -5.40 -8.62 -3.98
CA PRO A 88 -6.55 -9.11 -3.24
C PRO A 88 -6.20 -9.24 -1.75
N TYR A 89 -7.15 -8.92 -0.87
CA TYR A 89 -6.97 -8.90 0.59
C TYR A 89 -6.26 -10.15 1.16
N TRP A 90 -6.57 -11.34 0.64
CA TRP A 90 -5.97 -12.61 1.06
C TRP A 90 -4.46 -12.71 0.83
N TYR A 91 -3.90 -11.88 -0.06
CA TYR A 91 -2.48 -11.81 -0.41
C TYR A 91 -1.79 -10.56 0.17
N CYS A 92 -2.53 -9.70 0.88
CA CYS A 92 -1.97 -8.54 1.56
C CYS A 92 -1.21 -9.00 2.81
N ASN A 93 0.13 -8.95 2.77
CA ASN A 93 0.95 -9.16 3.94
C ASN A 93 1.52 -7.80 4.42
N PRO A 94 1.01 -7.21 5.51
CA PRO A 94 1.43 -5.90 5.98
C PRO A 94 2.91 -5.83 6.39
N ASP A 95 3.56 -6.97 6.66
CA ASP A 95 4.99 -7.03 6.99
C ASP A 95 5.88 -6.82 5.76
N LEU A 96 5.33 -6.92 4.53
CA LEU A 96 6.05 -6.61 3.30
C LEU A 96 6.35 -5.12 3.12
N ILE A 97 5.69 -4.25 3.87
CA ILE A 97 5.83 -2.80 3.74
C ILE A 97 6.37 -2.26 5.05
N ASN A 98 7.63 -1.87 5.04
CA ASN A 98 8.29 -1.16 6.12
C ASN A 98 8.10 0.36 5.96
N LEU A 99 7.47 0.97 6.97
CA LEU A 99 7.21 2.40 7.09
C LEU A 99 7.91 3.04 8.29
N ASP A 100 8.71 2.30 9.07
CA ASP A 100 9.26 2.76 10.34
C ASP A 100 10.19 3.97 10.14
N GLY A 101 11.04 3.90 9.11
CA GLY A 101 11.90 5.04 8.73
C GLY A 101 11.11 6.22 8.14
N ALA A 102 9.93 5.96 7.55
CA ALA A 102 9.11 6.98 6.92
C ALA A 102 8.28 7.77 7.94
N LEU A 103 7.69 7.07 8.91
CA LEU A 103 6.84 7.68 9.95
C LEU A 103 7.65 8.26 11.12
N ALA A 104 8.95 7.92 11.21
CA ALA A 104 9.87 8.55 12.15
C ALA A 104 10.24 9.99 11.75
N SER A 105 10.20 10.31 10.46
CA SER A 105 10.54 11.65 9.96
C SER A 105 9.33 12.58 9.98
N THR A 106 9.43 13.69 10.71
CA THR A 106 8.49 14.83 10.69
C THR A 106 8.88 15.91 9.67
N GLU A 107 9.89 15.66 8.83
CA GLU A 107 10.33 16.64 7.84
C GLU A 107 9.43 16.65 6.59
N LYS A 108 9.21 17.83 5.99
CA LYS A 108 8.50 18.03 4.70
C LYS A 108 9.21 17.39 3.48
N LYS A 109 10.14 16.47 3.71
CA LYS A 109 10.86 15.74 2.66
C LYS A 109 10.10 14.46 2.33
N PRO A 110 10.19 13.97 1.08
CA PRO A 110 9.60 12.69 0.74
C PRO A 110 10.22 11.58 1.59
N VAL A 111 9.36 10.84 2.26
CA VAL A 111 9.67 9.61 3.00
C VAL A 111 9.31 8.40 2.16
N TYR A 112 9.92 7.25 2.40
CA TYR A 112 9.84 6.13 1.46
C TYR A 112 9.27 4.87 2.12
N ALA A 113 8.27 4.26 1.49
CA ALA A 113 7.90 2.89 1.81
C ALA A 113 8.91 1.93 1.20
N THR A 114 9.35 0.98 2.01
CA THR A 114 10.37 -0.03 1.67
C THR A 114 9.87 -1.43 2.01
N THR A 115 10.62 -2.47 1.65
CA THR A 115 10.35 -3.85 2.09
C THR A 115 11.12 -4.22 3.35
#